data_AF-A6GCK3-F1
#
_entry.id   AF-A6GCK3-F1
#
_cell.length_a   1.000
_cell.length_b   1.000
_cell.length_c   1.000
_cell.angle_alpha   90.00
_cell.angle_beta   90.00
_cell.angle_gamma   90.00
#
_symmetry.space_group_name_H-M   'P 1'
#
loop_
_entity.id
_entity.type
_entity.pdbx_description
1 polymer ?
#
loop_
_entity_poly.entity_id
_entity_poly.type
_entity_poly.pdbx_seq_one_letter_code
_entity_poly.pdbx_strand_id
1 'polypeptide(L)'
;MAKRPPRTPKDELDSSGLSRRARRQLSAEVQARVAQAWSEGRALILNANKPNYSEAFTIEAEQYTLLRRAILDAVEALADPSGEVLLRDVQVVVQDQLGSHERFPKGRMTNYTRYTKTDLEARGELERIPRSSPQRLRRTEPPQRSE
;
A
#
# COMPACT_ATOMS: atom_id res chain seq x y z
N MET A 1 -8.16 7.49 -26.89
CA MET A 1 -7.53 7.13 -25.60
C MET A 1 -7.25 8.41 -24.83
N ALA A 2 -8.10 8.78 -23.87
CA ALA A 2 -7.88 10.00 -23.09
C ALA A 2 -6.71 9.78 -22.11
N LYS A 3 -5.68 10.63 -22.18
CA LYS A 3 -4.63 10.70 -21.15
C LYS A 3 -5.29 11.09 -19.83
N ARG A 4 -5.25 10.17 -18.86
CA ARG A 4 -5.74 10.38 -17.49
C ARG A 4 -4.92 11.51 -16.84
N PRO A 5 -5.55 12.46 -16.11
CA PRO A 5 -4.84 13.60 -15.54
C PRO A 5 -3.78 13.15 -14.50
N PRO A 6 -2.72 13.95 -14.27
CA PRO A 6 -1.70 13.64 -13.28
C PRO A 6 -2.30 13.59 -11.86
N ARG A 7 -1.76 12.68 -11.04
CA ARG A 7 -2.24 12.39 -9.69
C ARG A 7 -2.31 13.63 -8.81
N THR A 8 -3.35 13.70 -7.98
CA THR A 8 -3.54 14.72 -6.95
C THR A 8 -2.46 14.60 -5.85
N PRO A 9 -1.95 15.72 -5.28
CA PRO A 9 -0.93 15.76 -4.20
C PRO A 9 -1.34 15.14 -2.84
N LYS A 10 -2.40 14.33 -2.77
CA LYS A 10 -3.01 13.85 -1.51
C LYS A 10 -2.49 12.48 -1.06
N ASP A 11 -1.96 11.69 -1.99
CA ASP A 11 -1.51 10.31 -1.77
C ASP A 11 0.01 10.16 -1.75
N GLU A 12 0.75 11.27 -1.84
CA GLU A 12 2.21 11.27 -1.73
C GLU A 12 2.62 11.07 -0.27
N LEU A 13 3.72 10.35 -0.06
CA LEU A 13 4.33 10.24 1.26
C LEU A 13 5.03 11.57 1.56
N ASP A 14 4.81 12.11 2.75
CA ASP A 14 5.57 13.27 3.21
C ASP A 14 6.98 12.87 3.71
N SER A 15 7.71 13.83 4.28
CA SER A 15 9.06 13.62 4.83
C SER A 15 9.13 12.62 5.98
N SER A 16 7.99 12.20 6.56
CA SER A 16 7.91 11.16 7.59
C SER A 16 7.52 9.78 7.06
N GLY A 17 7.38 9.63 5.73
CA GLY A 17 6.99 8.35 5.13
C GLY A 17 5.51 8.02 5.32
N LEU A 18 4.69 9.03 5.61
CA LEU A 18 3.26 8.88 5.83
C LEU A 18 2.47 9.67 4.80
N SER A 19 1.37 9.08 4.33
CA SER A 19 0.35 9.83 3.61
C SER A 19 -0.55 10.57 4.61
N ARG A 20 -1.28 11.59 4.14
CA ARG A 20 -2.30 12.28 4.94
C ARG A 20 -3.33 11.32 5.53
N ARG A 21 -3.64 10.23 4.82
CA ARG A 21 -4.59 9.22 5.29
C ARG A 21 -3.99 8.38 6.41
N ALA A 22 -2.75 7.90 6.24
CA ALA A 22 -2.06 7.13 7.27
C ALA A 22 -1.99 7.90 8.61
N ARG A 23 -1.73 9.22 8.57
CA ARG A 23 -1.75 10.08 9.76
C ARG A 23 -3.10 10.17 10.48
N ARG A 24 -4.21 9.99 9.77
CA ARG A 24 -5.55 9.96 10.39
C ARG A 24 -5.89 8.59 10.96
N GLN A 25 -5.35 7.54 10.35
CA GLN A 25 -5.67 6.15 10.69
C GLN A 25 -4.82 5.61 11.85
N LEU A 26 -3.55 6.00 11.92
CA LEU A 26 -2.59 5.45 12.86
C LEU A 26 -2.56 6.27 14.17
N SER A 27 -2.31 5.59 15.30
CA SER A 27 -2.07 6.28 16.58
C SER A 27 -0.77 7.09 16.53
N ALA A 28 -0.65 8.09 17.41
CA ALA A 28 0.56 8.93 17.49
C ALA A 28 1.83 8.10 17.76
N GLU A 29 1.73 7.06 18.59
CA GLU A 29 2.84 6.13 18.88
C GLU A 29 3.30 5.41 17.60
N VAL A 30 2.36 4.90 16.80
CA VAL A 30 2.70 4.20 15.55
C VAL A 30 3.24 5.17 14.52
N GLN A 31 2.69 6.39 14.43
CA GLN A 31 3.23 7.44 13.56
C GLN A 31 4.68 7.78 13.90
N ALA A 32 5.02 7.89 15.19
CA ALA A 32 6.39 8.14 15.64
C ALA A 32 7.33 7.00 15.24
N ARG A 33 6.91 5.74 15.38
CA ARG A 33 7.69 4.57 14.94
C ARG A 33 7.92 4.55 13.43
N VAL A 34 6.90 4.92 12.64
CA VAL A 34 7.05 5.04 11.18
C VAL A 34 8.03 6.15 10.82
N ALA A 35 7.89 7.33 11.43
CA ALA A 35 8.76 8.46 11.18
C ALA A 35 10.23 8.17 11.57
N GLN A 36 10.44 7.47 12.69
CA GLN A 36 11.77 7.04 13.13
C GLN A 36 12.42 6.13 12.08
N ALA A 37 11.72 5.06 11.66
CA ALA A 37 12.23 4.17 10.62
C ALA A 37 12.53 4.94 9.32
N TRP A 38 11.66 5.88 8.94
CA TRP A 38 11.84 6.69 7.73
C TRP A 38 13.09 7.56 7.78
N SER A 39 13.37 8.17 8.94
CA SER A 39 14.59 8.94 9.15
C SER A 39 15.88 8.11 9.03
N GLU A 40 15.77 6.80 9.24
CA GLU A 40 16.86 5.82 9.09
C GLU A 40 16.93 5.24 7.66
N GLY A 41 16.18 5.79 6.70
CA GLY A 41 16.11 5.30 5.32
C GLY A 41 15.30 4.02 5.14
N ARG A 42 14.50 3.63 6.16
CA ARG A 42 13.69 2.41 6.16
C ARG A 42 12.20 2.73 6.18
N ALA A 43 11.37 1.82 5.67
CA ALA A 43 9.94 1.86 5.86
C ALA A 43 9.51 0.79 6.86
N LEU A 44 8.71 1.16 7.86
CA LEU A 44 8.05 0.22 8.75
C LEU A 44 6.81 -0.37 8.07
N ILE A 45 6.81 -1.69 7.86
CA ILE A 45 5.70 -2.47 7.31
C ILE A 45 4.81 -2.94 8.45
N LEU A 46 3.59 -2.38 8.53
CA LEU A 46 2.60 -2.72 9.53
C LEU A 46 1.79 -3.96 9.12
N ASN A 47 1.44 -4.82 10.08
CA ASN A 47 0.54 -5.94 9.82
C ASN A 47 -0.85 -5.65 10.39
N ALA A 48 -1.79 -5.22 9.53
CA ALA A 48 -3.18 -4.93 9.89
C ALA A 48 -3.93 -6.08 10.59
N ASN A 49 -3.45 -7.33 10.47
CA ASN A 49 -4.10 -8.49 11.08
C ASN A 49 -3.60 -8.79 12.51
N LYS A 50 -2.68 -7.98 13.05
CA LYS A 50 -2.08 -8.19 14.37
C LYS A 50 -2.37 -7.01 15.29
N PRO A 51 -2.76 -7.26 16.56
CA PRO A 51 -2.97 -6.19 17.54
C PRO A 51 -1.72 -5.30 17.64
N ASN A 52 -1.94 -3.99 17.63
CA ASN A 52 -0.87 -2.98 17.73
C ASN A 52 0.28 -3.17 16.71
N TYR A 53 0.03 -3.86 15.59
CA TYR A 53 1.02 -4.15 14.56
C TYR A 53 2.27 -4.89 15.11
N SER A 54 2.07 -5.82 16.07
CA SER A 54 3.16 -6.48 16.81
C SER A 54 4.17 -7.28 15.97
N GLU A 55 3.83 -7.66 14.74
CA GLU A 55 4.72 -8.34 13.78
C GLU A 55 5.23 -7.39 12.68
N ALA A 56 5.36 -6.10 12.98
CA ALA A 56 5.93 -5.14 12.05
C ALA A 56 7.43 -5.40 11.82
N PHE A 57 7.89 -5.17 10.59
CA PHE A 57 9.29 -5.27 10.20
C PHE A 57 9.65 -4.11 9.27
N THR A 58 10.93 -3.95 8.93
CA THR A 58 11.38 -2.86 8.06
C THR A 58 11.92 -3.35 6.72
N ILE A 59 11.75 -2.54 5.68
CA ILE A 59 12.40 -2.67 4.37
C ILE A 59 13.04 -1.34 3.98
N GLU A 60 13.85 -1.30 2.92
CA GLU A 60 14.40 -0.04 2.42
C GLU A 60 13.28 0.91 1.98
N ALA A 61 13.36 2.21 2.32
CA ALA A 61 12.30 3.18 2.03
C ALA A 61 12.02 3.33 0.54
N GLU A 62 13.06 3.22 -0.30
CA GLU A 62 12.90 3.24 -1.76
C GLU A 62 12.17 1.99 -2.27
N GLN A 63 12.49 0.80 -1.75
CA GLN A 63 11.77 -0.43 -2.09
C GLN A 63 10.29 -0.32 -1.71
N TYR A 64 10.00 0.23 -0.51
CA TYR A 64 8.63 0.48 -0.09
C TYR A 64 7.90 1.44 -1.01
N THR A 65 8.55 2.53 -1.40
CA THR A 65 7.95 3.55 -2.27
C THR A 65 7.58 2.96 -3.63
N LEU A 66 8.47 2.15 -4.21
CA LEU A 66 8.21 1.41 -5.45
C LEU A 66 7.05 0.42 -5.31
N LEU A 67 7.05 -0.40 -4.26
CA LEU A 67 6.00 -1.38 -4.00
C LEU A 67 4.65 -0.73 -3.76
N ARG A 68 4.58 0.27 -2.88
CA ARG A 68 3.37 1.03 -2.58
C ARG A 68 2.79 1.61 -3.87
N ARG A 69 3.62 2.29 -4.67
CA ARG A 69 3.18 2.85 -5.95
C ARG A 69 2.66 1.75 -6.87
N ALA A 70 3.45 0.72 -7.15
CA ALA A 70 3.05 -0.36 -8.05
C ALA A 70 1.72 -1.02 -7.64
N ILE A 71 1.52 -1.29 -6.34
CA ILE A 71 0.30 -1.89 -5.82
C ILE A 71 -0.90 -0.95 -5.99
N LEU A 72 -0.78 0.31 -5.58
CA LEU A 72 -1.90 1.27 -5.67
C LEU A 72 -2.29 1.53 -7.12
N ASP A 73 -1.30 1.62 -8.00
CA ASP A 73 -1.47 1.80 -9.44
C ASP A 73 -2.18 0.58 -10.06
N ALA A 74 -1.77 -0.62 -9.69
CA ALA A 74 -2.38 -1.87 -10.16
C ALA A 74 -3.82 -2.01 -9.67
N VAL A 75 -4.11 -1.72 -8.40
CA VAL A 75 -5.48 -1.77 -7.86
C VAL A 75 -6.39 -0.81 -8.63
N GLU A 76 -5.92 0.41 -8.89
CA GLU A 76 -6.70 1.41 -9.61
C GLU A 76 -6.92 1.04 -11.10
N ALA A 77 -5.90 0.49 -11.76
CA ALA A 77 -5.99 0.11 -13.16
C ALA A 77 -6.85 -1.14 -13.42
N LEU A 78 -6.91 -2.05 -12.44
CA LEU A 78 -7.61 -3.34 -12.55
C LEU A 78 -8.98 -3.36 -11.87
N ALA A 79 -9.37 -2.30 -11.17
CA ALA A 79 -10.65 -2.25 -10.48
C ALA A 79 -11.82 -2.45 -11.45
N ASP A 80 -12.75 -3.34 -11.10
CA ASP A 80 -14.01 -3.52 -11.81
C ASP A 80 -14.97 -2.34 -11.53
N PRO A 81 -16.17 -2.27 -12.14
CA PRO A 81 -17.11 -1.17 -11.90
C PRO A 81 -17.56 -0.99 -10.44
N SER A 82 -17.37 -2.00 -9.57
CA SER A 82 -17.62 -1.90 -8.13
C SER A 82 -16.43 -1.35 -7.34
N GLY A 83 -15.30 -1.10 -8.00
CA GLY A 83 -14.07 -0.63 -7.40
C GLY A 83 -13.22 -1.76 -6.79
N GLU A 84 -13.59 -3.01 -7.01
CA GLU A 84 -12.92 -4.18 -6.44
C GLU A 84 -11.93 -4.81 -7.43
N VAL A 85 -10.86 -5.41 -6.89
CA VAL A 85 -9.86 -6.15 -7.67
C VAL A 85 -9.45 -7.42 -6.94
N LEU A 86 -9.10 -8.48 -7.68
CA LEU A 86 -8.51 -9.69 -7.11
C LEU A 86 -7.04 -9.45 -6.75
N LEU A 87 -6.63 -9.84 -5.53
CA LEU A 87 -5.24 -9.73 -5.09
C LEU A 87 -4.27 -10.46 -6.03
N ARG A 88 -4.67 -11.59 -6.61
CA ARG A 88 -3.82 -12.36 -7.52
C ARG A 88 -3.46 -11.57 -8.79
N ASP A 89 -4.39 -10.74 -9.29
CA ASP A 89 -4.19 -9.97 -10.52
C ASP A 89 -3.26 -8.79 -10.22
N VAL A 90 -3.40 -8.17 -9.05
CA VAL A 90 -2.43 -7.18 -8.53
C VAL A 90 -1.03 -7.78 -8.41
N GLN A 91 -0.91 -9.01 -7.89
CA GLN A 91 0.39 -9.69 -7.79
C GLN A 91 1.04 -9.93 -9.15
N VAL A 92 0.26 -10.28 -10.18
CA VAL A 92 0.76 -10.42 -11.55
C VAL A 92 1.31 -9.10 -12.08
N VAL A 93 0.57 -8.00 -11.93
CA VAL A 93 1.03 -6.67 -12.40
C VAL A 93 2.27 -6.19 -11.65
N VAL A 94 2.32 -6.36 -10.33
CA VAL A 94 3.50 -5.97 -9.54
C VAL A 94 4.72 -6.83 -9.91
N GLN A 95 4.51 -8.13 -10.17
CA GLN A 95 5.54 -9.04 -10.62
C GLN A 95 6.11 -8.63 -11.99
N ASP A 96 5.27 -8.20 -12.92
CA ASP A 96 5.67 -7.71 -14.24
C ASP A 96 6.47 -6.39 -14.13
N GLN A 97 6.01 -5.46 -13.28
CA GLN A 97 6.66 -4.15 -13.13
C GLN A 97 7.99 -4.18 -12.37
N LEU A 98 8.07 -4.95 -11.29
CA LEU A 98 9.19 -4.90 -10.33
C LEU A 98 10.02 -6.18 -10.27
N GLY A 99 9.59 -7.26 -10.94
CA GLY A 99 10.24 -8.56 -10.86
C GLY A 99 11.67 -8.61 -11.39
N SER A 100 12.01 -7.71 -12.32
CA SER A 100 13.36 -7.57 -12.89
C SER A 100 14.10 -6.33 -12.38
N HIS A 101 13.50 -5.57 -11.46
CA HIS A 101 14.06 -4.31 -10.99
C HIS A 101 15.28 -4.57 -10.08
N GLU A 102 16.35 -3.80 -10.25
CA GLU A 102 17.66 -3.99 -9.57
C GLU A 102 17.55 -4.05 -8.04
N ARG A 103 16.62 -3.27 -7.46
CA ARG A 103 16.34 -3.24 -6.01
C ARG A 103 15.68 -4.52 -5.50
N PHE A 104 15.24 -5.42 -6.38
CA PHE A 104 14.63 -6.69 -6.04
C PHE A 104 15.37 -7.84 -6.73
N PRO A 105 16.63 -8.15 -6.33
CA PRO A 105 17.49 -9.09 -7.07
C PRO A 105 16.95 -10.52 -7.11
N LYS A 106 16.09 -10.91 -6.15
CA LYS A 106 15.42 -12.22 -6.15
C LYS A 106 14.12 -12.23 -6.96
N GLY A 107 13.62 -11.07 -7.37
CA GLY A 107 12.50 -10.88 -8.30
C GLY A 107 11.13 -11.41 -7.89
N ARG A 108 10.97 -12.06 -6.74
CA ARG A 108 9.70 -12.70 -6.33
C ARG A 108 8.79 -11.72 -5.58
N MET A 109 7.81 -11.16 -6.28
CA MET A 109 6.99 -10.06 -5.74
C MET A 109 5.81 -10.52 -4.88
N THR A 110 5.48 -11.82 -4.83
CA THR A 110 4.30 -12.32 -4.11
C THR A 110 4.28 -11.94 -2.63
N ASN A 111 5.39 -12.15 -1.91
CA ASN A 111 5.49 -11.84 -0.48
C ASN A 111 5.61 -10.33 -0.24
N TYR A 112 6.41 -9.63 -1.03
CA TYR A 112 6.51 -8.17 -0.98
C TYR A 112 5.13 -7.52 -1.16
N THR A 113 4.37 -7.98 -2.15
CA THR A 113 3.01 -7.52 -2.40
C THR A 113 2.10 -7.84 -1.23
N ARG A 114 2.12 -9.07 -0.71
CA ARG A 114 1.26 -9.48 0.42
C ARG A 114 1.51 -8.62 1.67
N TYR A 115 2.76 -8.43 2.08
CA TYR A 115 3.08 -7.68 3.29
C TYR A 115 2.88 -6.18 3.13
N THR A 116 3.26 -5.62 1.97
CA THR A 116 3.00 -4.20 1.69
C THR A 116 1.49 -3.95 1.63
N LYS A 117 0.72 -4.86 1.06
CA LYS A 117 -0.74 -4.76 1.05
C LYS A 117 -1.34 -4.77 2.46
N THR A 118 -0.85 -5.59 3.39
CA THR A 118 -1.33 -5.52 4.79
C THR A 118 -0.92 -4.23 5.50
N ASP A 119 0.20 -3.63 5.11
CA ASP A 119 0.61 -2.30 5.59
C ASP A 119 -0.29 -1.19 5.04
N LEU A 120 -0.64 -1.26 3.75
CA LEU A 120 -1.58 -0.32 3.14
C LEU A 120 -2.99 -0.42 3.73
N GLU A 121 -3.41 -1.61 4.18
CA GLU A 121 -4.62 -1.78 5.00
C GLU A 121 -4.51 -1.05 6.35
N ALA A 122 -3.40 -1.23 7.06
CA ALA A 122 -3.16 -0.56 8.35
C ALA A 122 -3.14 0.97 8.21
N ARG A 123 -2.62 1.47 7.09
CA ARG A 123 -2.56 2.90 6.74
C ARG A 123 -3.89 3.45 6.18
N GLY A 124 -4.89 2.59 6.02
CA GLY A 124 -6.21 2.94 5.47
C GLY A 124 -6.21 3.20 3.97
N GLU A 125 -5.13 2.91 3.25
CA GLU A 125 -4.99 3.19 1.83
C GLU A 125 -5.63 2.15 0.92
N LEU A 126 -5.76 0.93 1.45
CA LEU A 126 -6.51 -0.18 0.87
C LEU A 126 -7.46 -0.76 1.90
N GLU A 127 -8.50 -1.41 1.42
CA GLU A 127 -9.46 -2.16 2.22
C GLU A 127 -9.52 -3.61 1.74
N ARG A 128 -9.55 -4.54 2.69
CA ARG A 128 -9.86 -5.95 2.44
C ARG A 128 -11.35 -6.14 2.28
N ILE A 129 -11.79 -6.77 1.20
CA ILE A 129 -13.19 -7.21 1.12
C ILE A 129 -13.37 -8.47 1.98
N PRO A 130 -14.20 -8.43 3.04
CA PRO A 130 -14.39 -9.56 3.93
C PRO A 130 -15.12 -10.71 3.22
N ARG A 131 -14.86 -11.95 3.64
CA ARG A 131 -15.54 -13.18 3.15
C ARG A 131 -15.44 -13.41 1.63
N SER A 132 -14.44 -12.82 0.97
CA SER A 132 -14.19 -13.00 -0.47
C SER A 132 -13.10 -14.05 -0.73
N SER A 133 -13.40 -15.03 -1.60
CA SER A 133 -12.45 -16.04 -2.08
C SER A 133 -12.59 -16.21 -3.60
N PRO A 134 -11.55 -15.93 -4.42
CA PRO A 134 -10.24 -15.44 -4.02
C PRO A 134 -10.29 -14.03 -3.38
N GLN A 135 -9.27 -13.68 -2.58
CA GLN A 135 -9.24 -12.41 -1.84
C GLN A 135 -9.35 -11.19 -2.76
N ARG A 136 -10.26 -10.28 -2.43
CA ARG A 136 -10.46 -9.00 -3.10
C ARG A 136 -10.00 -7.81 -2.26
N LEU A 137 -9.60 -6.76 -2.97
CA LEU A 137 -9.14 -5.49 -2.42
C LEU A 137 -9.92 -4.34 -3.06
N ARG A 138 -9.98 -3.22 -2.35
CA ARG A 138 -10.51 -1.95 -2.88
C ARG A 138 -9.62 -0.80 -2.41
N ARG A 139 -9.52 0.26 -3.23
CA ARG A 139 -8.96 1.54 -2.74
C ARG A 139 -9.96 2.17 -1.79
N THR A 140 -9.53 2.49 -0.58
CA THR A 140 -10.39 3.27 0.31
C THR A 140 -10.65 4.61 -0.38
N GLU A 141 -11.90 4.96 -0.71
CA GLU A 141 -12.24 6.30 -1.18
C GLU A 141 -12.14 7.30 -0.01
N PRO A 142 -12.01 8.62 -0.25
CA PRO A 142 -12.34 9.58 0.80
C PRO A 142 -13.76 9.27 1.31
N PRO A 143 -14.07 9.42 2.61
CA PRO A 143 -15.46 9.40 3.02
C PRO A 143 -16.18 10.48 2.20
N GLN A 144 -17.05 10.07 1.28
CA GLN A 144 -18.03 10.99 0.72
C GLN A 144 -18.85 11.42 1.93
N ARG A 145 -18.76 12.70 2.28
CA ARG A 145 -19.70 13.27 3.24
C ARG A 145 -21.06 13.09 2.58
N SER A 146 -21.89 12.23 3.15
CA SER A 146 -23.32 12.24 2.86
C SER A 146 -23.79 13.67 3.14
N GLU A 147 -24.31 14.34 2.11
CA GLU A 147 -25.10 15.57 2.27
C GLU A 147 -26.39 15.28 3.04
#